data_AF-A0A2V7T2B3-F1
#
_entry.id   AF-A0A2V7T2B3-F1
#
_cell.length_a   1.000
_cell.length_b   1.000
_cell.length_c   1.000
_cell.angle_alpha   90.00
_cell.angle_beta   90.00
_cell.angle_gamma   90.00
#
_symmetry.space_group_name_H-M   'P 1'
#
loop_
_entity.id
_entity.type
_entity.pdbx_description
1 polymer ?
#
loop_
_entity_poly.entity_id
_entity_poly.type
_entity_poly.pdbx_seq_one_letter_code
_entity_poly.pdbx_strand_id
1 'polypeptide(L)'
;LASSVALVQEEVRPDQRVMSGALLLLVMNFIGLGLGPTWVGAASDWFSAHGTPHALQAALYTLTPFYVIAILLFLWLARTLRREEMVV
;
A
#
# COMPACT_ATOMS: atom_id res chain seq x y z
N LEU A 1 7.08 -0.21 5.16
CA LEU A 1 6.75 -1.53 5.77
C LEU A 1 7.35 -1.67 7.16
N ALA A 2 8.68 -1.53 7.33
CA ALA A 2 9.34 -1.67 8.63
C ALA A 2 8.77 -0.75 9.73
N SER A 3 8.44 0.51 9.41
CA SER A 3 7.79 1.45 10.34
C SER A 3 6.39 1.03 10.77
N SER A 4 5.57 0.53 9.83
CA SER A 4 4.22 0.02 10.13
C SER A 4 4.27 -1.24 10.99
N VAL A 5 5.25 -2.12 10.74
CA VAL A 5 5.49 -3.30 11.59
C VAL A 5 5.92 -2.87 12.97
N ALA A 6 6.87 -1.94 13.11
CA ALA A 6 7.32 -1.44 14.41
C ALA A 6 6.16 -0.85 15.23
N LEU A 7 5.35 0.04 14.63
CA LEU A 7 4.16 0.61 15.26
C LEU A 7 3.17 -0.45 15.76
N VAL A 8 2.83 -1.44 14.93
CA VAL A 8 1.90 -2.51 15.35
C VAL A 8 2.51 -3.37 16.46
N GLN A 9 3.81 -3.62 16.42
CA GLN A 9 4.50 -4.44 17.42
C GLN A 9 4.68 -3.73 18.78
N GLU A 10 4.69 -2.39 18.77
CA GLU A 10 4.82 -1.53 19.95
C GLU A 10 3.47 -1.33 20.66
N GLU A 11 2.37 -1.25 19.91
CA GLU A 11 1.02 -1.07 20.46
C GLU A 11 0.42 -2.36 21.07
N VAL A 12 0.93 -3.54 20.70
CA VAL A 12 0.40 -4.85 21.13
C VAL A 12 1.26 -5.52 22.21
N ARG A 13 0.59 -6.28 23.10
CA ARG A 13 1.25 -7.01 24.20
C ARG A 13 2.26 -8.04 23.67
N PRO A 14 3.38 -8.31 24.39
CA PRO A 14 4.49 -9.14 23.90
C PRO A 14 4.09 -10.53 23.42
N ASP A 15 3.07 -11.14 24.04
CA ASP A 15 2.53 -12.46 23.73
C ASP A 15 1.70 -12.50 22.43
N GLN A 16 1.21 -11.35 21.95
CA GLN A 16 0.34 -11.23 20.77
C GLN A 16 1.08 -10.76 19.51
N ARG A 17 2.38 -10.46 19.62
CA ARG A 17 3.23 -9.92 18.55
C ARG A 17 3.30 -10.80 17.29
N VAL A 18 3.32 -12.13 17.48
CA VAL A 18 3.32 -13.10 16.37
C VAL A 18 2.00 -13.06 15.61
N MET A 19 0.88 -13.06 16.34
CA MET A 19 -0.47 -13.06 15.77
C MET A 19 -0.76 -11.73 15.04
N SER A 20 -0.35 -10.61 15.65
CA SER A 20 -0.49 -9.27 15.06
C SER A 20 0.38 -9.10 13.81
N GLY A 21 1.60 -9.64 13.81
CA GLY A 21 2.46 -9.69 12.62
C GLY A 21 1.85 -10.52 11.49
N ALA A 22 1.26 -11.67 11.80
CA ALA A 22 0.58 -12.52 10.82
C ALA A 22 -0.66 -11.84 10.23
N LEU A 23 -1.46 -11.15 11.05
CA LEU A 23 -2.62 -10.38 10.59
C LEU A 23 -2.20 -9.21 9.71
N LEU A 24 -1.15 -8.47 10.10
CA LEU A 24 -0.60 -7.40 9.28
C LEU A 24 -0.12 -7.94 7.93
N LEU A 25 0.61 -9.06 7.92
CA LEU A 25 1.08 -9.70 6.69
C LEU A 25 -0.08 -10.19 5.82
N LEU A 26 -1.11 -10.76 6.44
CA LEU A 26 -2.32 -11.20 5.76
C LEU A 26 -3.00 -10.02 5.08
N VAL A 27 -3.24 -8.93 5.81
CA VAL A 27 -3.88 -7.72 5.27
C VAL A 27 -3.05 -7.13 4.14
N MET A 28 -1.73 -7.03 4.32
CA MET A 28 -0.82 -6.52 3.29
C MET A 28 -0.86 -7.37 2.02
N ASN A 29 -0.84 -8.70 2.15
CA ASN A 29 -0.92 -9.60 1.00
C ASN A 29 -2.31 -9.61 0.37
N PHE A 30 -3.37 -9.62 1.16
CA PHE A 30 -4.73 -9.71 0.65
C PHE A 30 -5.13 -8.43 -0.07
N ILE A 31 -4.77 -7.26 0.46
CA ILE A 31 -5.01 -5.98 -0.22
C ILE A 31 -4.05 -5.83 -1.41
N GLY A 32 -2.77 -6.18 -1.25
CA GLY A 32 -1.77 -6.05 -2.32
C GLY A 32 -2.06 -6.93 -3.53
N LEU A 33 -2.31 -8.22 -3.31
CA LEU A 33 -2.63 -9.21 -4.35
C LEU A 33 -4.10 -9.18 -4.77
N GLY A 34 -5.00 -8.72 -3.91
CA GLY A 34 -6.41 -8.59 -4.23
C GLY A 34 -6.72 -7.37 -5.07
N LEU A 35 -6.18 -6.19 -4.72
CA LEU A 35 -6.47 -4.94 -5.42
C LEU A 35 -5.50 -4.63 -6.56
N GLY A 36 -4.22 -5.00 -6.42
CA GLY A 36 -3.20 -4.67 -7.42
C GLY A 36 -3.43 -5.35 -8.77
N PRO A 37 -3.39 -6.70 -8.84
CA PRO A 37 -3.62 -7.46 -10.06
C PRO A 37 -5.01 -7.27 -10.67
N THR A 38 -6.07 -7.11 -9.86
CA THR A 38 -7.43 -6.89 -10.38
C THR A 38 -7.56 -5.54 -11.06
N TRP A 39 -6.98 -4.48 -10.48
CA TRP A 39 -6.91 -3.18 -11.12
C TRP A 39 -6.06 -3.21 -12.40
N VAL A 40 -4.86 -3.79 -12.33
CA VAL A 40 -3.96 -3.89 -13.49
C VAL A 40 -4.58 -4.73 -14.60
N GLY A 41 -5.29 -5.81 -14.26
CA GLY A 41 -6.03 -6.64 -15.20
C GLY A 41 -7.13 -5.86 -15.90
N ALA A 42 -8.02 -5.20 -15.14
CA ALA A 42 -9.10 -4.38 -15.71
C ALA A 42 -8.56 -3.23 -16.59
N ALA A 43 -7.47 -2.57 -16.17
CA ALA A 43 -6.81 -1.55 -16.96
C ALA A 43 -6.18 -2.13 -18.24
N SER A 44 -5.50 -3.27 -18.15
CA SER A 44 -4.87 -3.95 -19.29
C SER A 44 -5.90 -4.42 -20.32
N ASP A 45 -7.03 -4.95 -19.88
CA ASP A 45 -8.12 -5.38 -20.76
C ASP A 45 -8.73 -4.17 -21.49
N TRP A 46 -8.87 -3.04 -20.79
CA TRP A 46 -9.33 -1.79 -21.40
C TRP A 46 -8.33 -1.25 -22.45
N PHE A 47 -7.03 -1.22 -22.15
CA PHE A 47 -6.01 -0.79 -23.12
C PHE A 47 -5.83 -1.78 -24.29
N SER A 48 -6.03 -3.08 -24.06
CA SER A 48 -6.00 -4.10 -25.12
C SER A 48 -7.17 -3.93 -26.09
N ALA A 49 -8.36 -3.59 -25.58
CA ALA A 49 -9.53 -3.31 -26.41
C ALA A 49 -9.36 -2.08 -27.33
N HIS A 50 -8.45 -1.15 -26.99
CA HIS A 50 -8.14 0.04 -27.79
C HIS A 50 -6.99 -0.16 -28.79
N GLY A 51 -6.47 -1.39 -28.95
CA GLY A 51 -5.49 -1.73 -29.98
C GLY A 51 -4.05 -1.30 -29.69
N THR A 52 -3.72 -0.95 -28.45
CA THR A 52 -2.37 -0.52 -28.06
C THR A 52 -1.38 -1.71 -28.05
N PRO A 53 -0.23 -1.64 -28.75
CA PRO A 53 0.77 -2.72 -28.79
C PRO A 53 1.39 -3.07 -27.43
N HIS A 54 1.27 -2.18 -26.44
CA HIS A 54 1.86 -2.30 -25.11
C HIS A 54 0.82 -2.12 -24.00
N ALA A 55 -0.33 -2.78 -24.11
CA ALA A 55 -1.44 -2.66 -23.16
C ALA A 55 -1.04 -2.93 -21.70
N LEU A 56 -0.16 -3.90 -21.45
CA LEU A 56 0.36 -4.18 -20.09
C LEU A 56 1.20 -3.02 -19.54
N GLN A 57 2.03 -2.40 -20.39
CA GLN A 57 2.87 -1.28 -19.99
C GLN A 57 2.02 -0.03 -19.71
N ALA A 58 0.99 0.21 -20.52
CA ALA A 58 0.00 1.26 -20.29
C ALA A 58 -0.78 1.03 -18.98
N ALA A 59 -1.20 -0.20 -18.71
CA ALA A 59 -1.83 -0.58 -17.44
C ALA A 59 -0.92 -0.31 -16.24
N LEU A 60 0.37 -0.66 -16.33
CA LEU A 60 1.35 -0.36 -15.28
C LEU A 60 1.54 1.16 -15.08
N TYR A 61 1.50 1.97 -16.14
CA TYR A 61 1.55 3.43 -16.00
C TYR A 61 0.37 4.00 -15.21
N THR A 62 -0.82 3.36 -15.23
CA THR A 62 -1.96 3.79 -14.41
C THR A 62 -1.73 3.67 -12.91
N LEU A 63 -0.76 2.85 -12.47
CA LEU A 63 -0.36 2.76 -11.06
C LEU A 63 0.51 3.95 -10.62
N THR A 64 1.14 4.67 -11.55
CA THR A 64 2.00 5.83 -11.26
C THR A 64 1.29 6.89 -10.40
N PRO A 65 0.08 7.39 -10.75
CA PRO A 65 -0.63 8.34 -9.90
C PRO A 65 -1.00 7.76 -8.53
N PHE A 66 -1.28 6.46 -8.43
CA PHE A 66 -1.55 5.80 -7.16
C PHE A 66 -0.34 5.85 -6.22
N TYR A 67 0.87 5.63 -6.74
CA TYR A 67 2.10 5.80 -5.96
C TYR A 67 2.32 7.24 -5.51
N VAL A 68 1.96 8.24 -6.33
CA VAL A 68 2.03 9.65 -5.92
C VAL A 68 1.10 9.93 -4.75
N ILE A 69 -0.14 9.42 -4.79
CA ILE A 69 -1.09 9.54 -3.67
C ILE A 69 -0.52 8.88 -2.41
N ALA A 70 0.06 7.68 -2.54
CA ALA A 70 0.68 6.99 -1.41
C ALA A 70 1.83 7.79 -0.80
N ILE A 71 2.70 8.39 -1.62
CA ILE A 71 3.79 9.27 -1.16
C ILE A 71 3.21 10.47 -0.39
N LEU A 72 2.17 11.12 -0.91
CA LEU A 72 1.54 12.27 -0.24
C LEU A 72 0.95 11.88 1.12
N LEU A 73 0.29 10.72 1.22
CA LEU A 73 -0.24 10.20 2.48
C LEU A 73 0.89 9.90 3.48
N PHE A 74 1.99 9.29 3.04
CA PHE A 74 3.15 9.05 3.90
C PHE A 74 3.80 10.36 4.38
N LEU A 75 3.90 11.37 3.51
CA LEU A 75 4.40 12.69 3.89
C LEU A 75 3.46 13.41 4.86
N TRP A 76 2.16 13.22 4.72
CA TRP A 76 1.18 13.75 5.66
C TRP A 76 1.28 13.06 7.02
N LEU A 77 1.33 11.73 7.04
CA LEU A 77 1.54 10.93 8.26
C LEU A 77 2.83 11.33 8.99
N ALA A 78 3.93 11.49 8.25
CA ALA A 78 5.20 11.93 8.82
C ALA A 78 5.12 13.34 9.44
N ARG A 79 4.27 14.23 8.92
CA ARG A 79 4.02 15.54 9.52
C ARG A 79 3.13 15.47 10.76
N THR A 80 2.14 14.58 10.76
CA THR A 80 1.24 14.38 11.92
C THR A 80 2.01 13.80 13.10
N LEU A 81 2.80 12.74 12.88
CA LEU A 81 3.64 12.14 13.94
C LEU A 81 4.62 13.15 14.53
N ARG A 82 5.26 13.97 13.68
CA ARG A 82 6.20 15.02 14.12
C ARG A 82 5.52 16.15 14.92
N ARG A 83 4.21 16.35 14.74
CA ARG A 83 3.42 17.28 15.56
C ARG A 83 3.12 16.68 16.93
N GLU A 84 2.85 15.39 17.01
CA GLU A 84 2.59 14.69 18.28
C GLU A 84 3.85 14.64 19.15
N GLU A 85 5.03 14.36 18.57
CA GLU A 85 6.31 14.38 19.28
C GLU A 85 6.70 15.76 19.85
N MET A 86 6.13 16.86 19.35
CA MET A 86 6.40 18.22 19.87
C MET A 86 5.42 18.69 20.96
N VAL A 87 4.33 17.94 21.20
CA VAL A 87 3.30 18.30 22.19
C VAL A 87 3.45 17.50 23.49
N VAL A 88 4.28 16.46 23.49
CA VAL A 88 4.69 15.66 24.67
C VAL A 88 5.99 16.23 25.25
#